data_AF-A0AA51DRN8-F1
#
_entry.id   AF-A0AA51DRN8-F1
#
_cell.length_a   1.000
_cell.length_b   1.000
_cell.length_c   1.000
_cell.angle_alpha   90.00
_cell.angle_beta   90.00
_cell.angle_gamma   90.00
#
_symmetry.space_group_name_H-M   'P 1'
#
loop_
_entity.id
_entity.type
_entity.pdbx_description
1 polymer ?
#
loop_
_entity_poly.entity_id
_entity_poly.type
_entity_poly.pdbx_seq_one_letter_code
_entity_poly.pdbx_strand_id
1 'polypeptide(L)'
;MKRKLNFLVLMILILLILFMSQVIHKLDKLTVIQDSDKIQETSDNTKNRESSSQSDISDTGRINSEKRQKENTVETADSISANQDNNSSETPPAISHNSNDITDKSSQETVTVFKTKEALRKIPAGSVIKVKELGDNLMDNCFYSEIIKADIKERILGKSYKEDCTVPFEELRYLRVLYYGFDKKTHIGELIVNKAIASDIVSIFIELYESKYPIERMVLVDEYDADDNASMAANNTSSFNYRAVPGSTHLSRHALGLAIDINPLYNPYIQYTDKGNIILPEEGSKYADRTLDCPYYINEDDLCYKAFTRRGFTWGGFWETEPDFQHFQKSL
;
A
#
# COMPACT_ATOMS: atom_id res chain seq x y z
N MET A 1 -25.64 51.38 8.90
CA MET A 1 -25.51 50.29 7.90
C MET A 1 -24.23 50.37 7.07
N LYS A 2 -23.92 51.49 6.37
CA LYS A 2 -22.73 51.60 5.49
C LYS A 2 -21.37 51.23 6.13
N ARG A 3 -21.12 51.59 7.39
CA ARG A 3 -19.86 51.25 8.09
C ARG A 3 -19.68 49.74 8.36
N LYS A 4 -20.76 49.01 8.65
CA LYS A 4 -20.71 47.55 8.86
C LYS A 4 -20.52 46.79 7.54
N LEU A 5 -21.11 47.29 6.46
CA LEU A 5 -20.93 46.74 5.11
C LEU A 5 -19.49 46.90 4.63
N ASN A 6 -18.88 48.07 4.85
CA ASN A 6 -17.48 48.30 4.49
C ASN A 6 -16.51 47.43 5.29
N PHE A 7 -16.81 47.15 6.56
CA PHE A 7 -16.00 46.26 7.39
C PHE A 7 -16.07 44.80 6.92
N LEU A 8 -17.27 44.32 6.55
CA LEU A 8 -17.46 42.96 6.03
C LEU A 8 -16.74 42.77 4.68
N VAL A 9 -16.83 43.74 3.78
CA VAL A 9 -16.13 43.70 2.48
C VAL A 9 -14.62 43.69 2.66
N LEU A 10 -14.08 44.48 3.60
CA LEU A 10 -12.66 44.48 3.91
C LEU A 10 -12.19 43.12 4.47
N MET A 11 -13.00 42.48 5.31
CA MET A 11 -12.66 41.17 5.88
C MET A 11 -12.62 40.07 4.81
N ILE A 12 -13.58 40.08 3.88
CA ILE A 12 -13.62 39.15 2.74
C ILE A 12 -12.40 39.36 1.84
N LEU A 13 -12.01 40.61 1.58
CA LEU A 13 -10.83 40.91 0.77
C LEU A 13 -9.54 40.40 1.42
N ILE A 14 -9.39 40.54 2.74
CA ILE A 14 -8.24 40.01 3.49
C ILE A 14 -8.20 38.48 3.41
N LEU A 15 -9.34 37.81 3.59
CA LEU A 15 -9.42 36.34 3.49
C LEU A 15 -9.07 35.85 2.07
N LEU A 16 -9.51 36.56 1.03
CA LEU A 16 -9.14 36.27 -0.36
C LEU A 16 -7.65 36.45 -0.60
N ILE A 17 -7.03 37.50 -0.06
CA ILE A 17 -5.57 37.72 -0.20
C ILE A 17 -4.79 36.60 0.50
N LEU A 18 -5.20 36.21 1.71
CA LEU A 18 -4.56 35.12 2.46
C LEU A 18 -4.69 33.78 1.72
N PHE A 19 -5.87 33.49 1.18
CA PHE A 19 -6.11 32.29 0.38
C PHE A 19 -5.27 32.27 -0.90
N MET A 20 -5.23 33.38 -1.64
CA MET A 20 -4.40 33.50 -2.86
C MET A 20 -2.91 33.37 -2.54
N SER A 21 -2.44 33.90 -1.40
CA SER A 21 -1.07 33.73 -0.95
C SER A 21 -0.72 32.26 -0.66
N GLN A 22 -1.65 31.48 -0.09
CA GLN A 22 -1.44 30.04 0.15
C GLN A 22 -1.40 29.26 -1.16
N VAL A 23 -2.24 29.62 -2.14
CA VAL A 23 -2.24 29.00 -3.48
C VAL A 23 -0.94 29.30 -4.21
N ILE A 24 -0.46 30.54 -4.20
CA ILE A 24 0.83 30.91 -4.82
C ILE A 24 1.99 30.14 -4.20
N HIS A 25 2.05 30.07 -2.86
CA HIS A 25 3.09 29.30 -2.16
C HIS A 25 3.04 27.79 -2.49
N LYS A 26 1.85 27.23 -2.73
CA LYS A 26 1.69 25.83 -3.15
C LYS A 26 2.15 25.62 -4.60
N LEU A 27 1.85 26.56 -5.49
CA LEU A 27 2.30 26.52 -6.89
C LEU A 27 3.83 26.66 -6.98
N ASP A 28 4.44 27.58 -6.24
CA ASP A 28 5.90 27.74 -6.19
C ASP A 28 6.58 26.44 -5.76
N LYS A 29 6.04 25.74 -4.75
CA LYS A 29 6.53 24.42 -4.33
C LYS A 29 6.43 23.37 -5.44
N LEU A 30 5.36 23.37 -6.26
CA LEU A 30 5.24 22.43 -7.38
C LEU A 30 6.27 22.70 -8.49
N THR A 31 6.54 23.97 -8.80
CA THR A 31 7.57 24.34 -9.80
C THR A 31 8.98 23.95 -9.35
N VAL A 32 9.31 24.13 -8.07
CA VAL A 32 10.62 23.73 -7.53
C VAL A 32 10.83 22.22 -7.59
N ILE A 33 9.77 21.43 -7.38
CA ILE A 33 9.84 19.96 -7.48
C ILE A 33 10.10 19.53 -8.94
N GLN A 34 9.43 20.15 -9.91
CA GLN A 34 9.64 19.85 -11.34
C GLN A 34 11.06 20.20 -11.82
N ASP A 35 11.65 21.29 -11.31
CA ASP A 35 13.02 21.65 -11.67
C ASP A 35 14.08 20.74 -11.02
N SER A 36 13.82 20.22 -9.81
CA SER A 36 14.73 19.26 -9.17
C SER A 36 14.83 17.92 -9.91
N ASP A 37 13.72 17.44 -10.48
CA ASP A 37 13.70 16.21 -11.27
C ASP A 37 14.49 16.36 -12.59
N LYS A 38 14.51 17.56 -13.15
CA LYS A 38 15.20 17.88 -14.42
C LYS A 38 16.71 18.01 -14.26
N ILE A 39 17.19 18.45 -13.10
CA ILE A 39 18.63 18.61 -12.82
C ILE A 39 19.31 17.25 -12.63
N GLN A 40 18.60 16.26 -12.05
CA GLN A 40 19.17 14.94 -11.79
C GLN A 40 19.35 14.09 -13.06
N GLU A 41 18.56 14.35 -14.11
CA GLU A 41 18.65 13.68 -15.42
C GLU A 41 19.90 14.10 -16.24
N THR A 42 20.47 15.28 -15.94
CA THR A 42 21.66 15.79 -16.66
C THR A 42 23.00 15.32 -16.08
N SER A 43 23.05 14.89 -14.82
CA SER A 43 24.31 14.46 -14.18
C SER A 43 24.71 13.01 -14.50
N ASP A 44 23.76 12.14 -14.85
CA ASP A 44 24.06 10.71 -15.10
C ASP A 44 24.48 10.42 -16.55
N ASN A 45 24.20 11.32 -17.49
CA ASN A 45 24.56 11.14 -18.91
C ASN A 45 26.04 11.42 -19.24
N THR A 46 26.84 11.88 -18.28
CA THR A 46 28.25 12.25 -18.51
C THR A 46 29.25 11.17 -18.08
N LYS A 47 28.81 10.05 -17.49
CA LYS A 47 29.70 8.98 -16.98
C LYS A 47 29.83 7.73 -17.85
N ASN A 48 29.07 7.58 -18.93
CA ASN A 48 29.04 6.35 -19.74
C ASN A 48 29.73 6.45 -21.12
N ARG A 49 30.70 7.36 -21.29
CA ARG A 49 31.50 7.45 -22.51
C ARG A 49 32.99 7.26 -22.25
N GLU A 50 33.37 6.20 -21.54
CA GLU A 50 34.78 5.79 -21.47
C GLU A 50 34.92 4.32 -21.01
N SER A 51 34.51 3.37 -21.86
CA SER A 51 35.20 2.07 -22.01
C SER A 51 34.47 1.17 -23.01
N SER A 52 34.92 1.12 -24.26
CA SER A 52 34.74 -0.06 -25.11
C SER A 52 35.79 -0.07 -26.22
N SER A 53 36.87 -0.82 -26.02
CA SER A 53 37.76 -1.26 -27.09
C SER A 53 38.22 -2.69 -26.83
N GLN A 54 38.00 -3.54 -27.83
CA GLN A 54 38.63 -4.84 -28.13
C GLN A 54 38.30 -6.06 -27.24
N SER A 55 37.78 -7.13 -27.85
CA SER A 55 38.56 -8.11 -28.63
C SER A 55 37.66 -9.08 -29.41
N ASP A 56 38.14 -9.50 -30.59
CA ASP A 56 37.50 -10.42 -31.53
C ASP A 56 37.79 -11.92 -31.25
N ILE A 57 37.08 -12.76 -32.04
CA ILE A 57 37.48 -14.02 -32.71
C ILE A 57 36.72 -15.32 -32.31
N SER A 58 35.89 -15.73 -33.30
CA SER A 58 35.54 -17.06 -33.85
C SER A 58 35.16 -18.25 -32.95
N ASP A 59 34.05 -18.93 -33.29
CA ASP A 59 34.12 -20.14 -34.12
C ASP A 59 32.74 -20.53 -34.69
N THR A 60 32.74 -21.14 -35.87
CA THR A 60 31.57 -21.51 -36.68
C THR A 60 31.32 -23.02 -36.69
N GLY A 61 30.05 -23.39 -36.63
CA GLY A 61 29.51 -24.60 -37.26
C GLY A 61 29.00 -25.69 -36.31
N ARG A 62 27.71 -26.04 -36.41
CA ARG A 62 27.23 -27.19 -37.21
C ARG A 62 25.72 -27.37 -37.00
N ILE A 63 25.04 -27.69 -38.11
CA ILE A 63 23.62 -28.02 -38.24
C ILE A 63 23.36 -29.45 -37.70
N ASN A 64 22.25 -29.66 -36.96
CA ASN A 64 21.31 -30.75 -37.26
C ASN A 64 19.96 -30.60 -36.55
N SER A 65 18.94 -30.84 -37.37
CA SER A 65 17.53 -31.06 -37.08
C SER A 65 17.28 -32.27 -36.19
N GLU A 66 16.18 -32.26 -35.41
CA GLU A 66 15.15 -33.30 -35.53
C GLU A 66 13.86 -32.95 -34.75
N LYS A 67 12.73 -33.17 -35.43
CA LYS A 67 11.36 -33.18 -34.91
C LYS A 67 11.18 -34.36 -33.95
N ARG A 68 10.38 -34.17 -32.90
CA ARG A 68 9.42 -35.20 -32.45
C ARG A 68 8.19 -34.57 -31.81
N GLN A 69 7.05 -34.81 -32.44
CA GLN A 69 5.73 -34.76 -31.82
C GLN A 69 5.59 -35.91 -30.81
N LYS A 70 4.86 -35.68 -29.72
CA LYS A 70 3.88 -36.66 -29.21
C LYS A 70 2.83 -35.99 -28.33
N GLU A 71 1.62 -36.45 -28.54
CA GLU A 71 0.33 -36.02 -28.00
C GLU A 71 0.08 -36.47 -26.55
N ASN A 72 -0.87 -35.76 -25.94
CA ASN A 72 -1.92 -36.18 -25.00
C ASN A 72 -1.61 -37.22 -23.91
N THR A 73 -1.80 -36.80 -22.66
CA THR A 73 -2.82 -37.44 -21.80
C THR A 73 -3.37 -36.47 -20.75
N VAL A 74 -4.70 -36.45 -20.67
CA VAL A 74 -5.52 -35.93 -19.57
C VAL A 74 -5.40 -36.89 -18.38
N GLU A 75 -5.16 -36.38 -17.18
CA GLU A 75 -5.52 -37.09 -15.95
C GLU A 75 -6.14 -36.12 -14.94
N THR A 76 -7.44 -36.35 -14.74
CA THR A 76 -8.31 -35.89 -13.67
C THR A 76 -7.95 -36.58 -12.35
N ALA A 77 -7.94 -35.85 -11.24
CA ALA A 77 -8.00 -36.44 -9.90
C ALA A 77 -8.94 -35.61 -9.01
N ASP A 78 -10.23 -35.99 -9.05
CA ASP A 78 -11.12 -35.90 -7.91
C ASP A 78 -10.80 -37.05 -6.95
N SER A 79 -10.65 -36.77 -5.65
CA SER A 79 -11.13 -37.71 -4.63
C SER A 79 -11.32 -37.01 -3.29
N ILE A 80 -12.61 -36.85 -2.97
CA ILE A 80 -13.19 -36.64 -1.64
C ILE A 80 -12.96 -37.89 -0.79
N SER A 81 -12.66 -37.70 0.50
CA SER A 81 -13.01 -38.68 1.54
C SER A 81 -13.33 -37.95 2.84
N ALA A 82 -14.60 -38.03 3.21
CA ALA A 82 -15.17 -37.59 4.47
C ALA A 82 -14.67 -38.40 5.68
N ASN A 83 -14.71 -37.78 6.86
CA ASN A 83 -15.01 -38.43 8.12
C ASN A 83 -15.69 -37.42 9.07
N GLN A 84 -17.01 -37.59 9.21
CA GLN A 84 -17.85 -37.29 10.37
C GLN A 84 -17.55 -38.35 11.46
N ASP A 85 -17.71 -38.22 12.78
CA ASP A 85 -18.43 -37.32 13.69
C ASP A 85 -17.71 -37.36 15.07
N ASN A 86 -17.83 -36.31 15.89
CA ASN A 86 -18.47 -36.42 17.21
C ASN A 86 -18.56 -35.08 17.96
N ASN A 87 -19.70 -34.94 18.61
CA ASN A 87 -20.32 -33.79 19.22
C ASN A 87 -19.97 -33.69 20.71
N SER A 88 -19.64 -32.50 21.23
CA SER A 88 -19.98 -32.13 22.61
C SER A 88 -19.69 -30.65 22.91
N SER A 89 -20.78 -29.96 23.20
CA SER A 89 -20.91 -28.64 23.80
C SER A 89 -20.21 -28.55 25.16
N GLU A 90 -19.59 -27.41 25.47
CA GLU A 90 -19.60 -26.80 26.81
C GLU A 90 -19.05 -25.36 26.76
N THR A 91 -19.79 -24.42 27.33
CA THR A 91 -19.40 -23.03 27.62
C THR A 91 -19.40 -22.83 29.15
N PRO A 92 -18.90 -21.71 29.71
CA PRO A 92 -17.59 -21.57 30.36
C PRO A 92 -17.72 -21.36 31.90
N PRO A 93 -16.62 -21.25 32.67
CA PRO A 93 -16.69 -20.65 34.00
C PRO A 93 -16.04 -19.26 34.05
N ALA A 94 -16.74 -18.37 34.75
CA ALA A 94 -16.34 -17.03 35.11
C ALA A 94 -15.56 -16.99 36.44
N ILE A 95 -14.60 -16.05 36.50
CA ILE A 95 -14.12 -15.23 37.62
C ILE A 95 -13.64 -15.94 38.90
N SER A 96 -12.36 -15.71 39.22
CA SER A 96 -11.96 -15.38 40.60
C SER A 96 -10.98 -14.21 40.63
N HIS A 97 -11.33 -13.22 41.45
CA HIS A 97 -10.48 -12.14 41.88
C HIS A 97 -9.35 -12.68 42.77
N ASN A 98 -8.14 -12.16 42.60
CA ASN A 98 -7.31 -11.85 43.76
C ASN A 98 -6.42 -10.63 43.49
N SER A 99 -6.53 -9.67 44.39
CA SER A 99 -5.79 -8.41 44.43
C SER A 99 -4.50 -8.58 45.22
N ASN A 100 -3.61 -7.58 45.06
CA ASN A 100 -2.30 -7.36 45.69
C ASN A 100 -1.17 -7.94 44.82
N ASP A 101 -0.29 -7.15 44.23
CA ASP A 101 0.61 -6.26 44.96
C ASP A 101 1.14 -5.11 44.07
N ILE A 102 1.41 -3.99 44.74
CA ILE A 102 1.98 -2.76 44.22
C ILE A 102 3.49 -2.97 44.05
N THR A 103 4.01 -2.87 42.83
CA THR A 103 5.34 -2.31 42.63
C THR A 103 5.38 -1.46 41.36
N ASP A 104 5.36 -0.16 41.61
CA ASP A 104 5.76 0.90 40.70
C ASP A 104 7.20 0.63 40.22
N LYS A 105 7.31 0.24 38.95
CA LYS A 105 8.54 0.39 38.17
C LYS A 105 8.17 1.13 36.90
N SER A 106 8.14 2.46 37.02
CA SER A 106 8.48 3.41 35.96
C SER A 106 9.69 2.91 35.16
N SER A 107 9.43 2.14 34.11
CA SER A 107 10.36 1.91 33.01
C SER A 107 10.46 3.23 32.26
N GLN A 108 11.54 3.96 32.51
CA GLN A 108 11.95 5.09 31.70
C GLN A 108 12.11 4.60 30.26
N GLU A 109 11.13 4.88 29.40
CA GLU A 109 11.28 4.79 27.96
C GLU A 109 12.41 5.73 27.56
N THR A 110 13.53 5.17 27.15
CA THR A 110 14.64 5.89 26.54
C THR A 110 14.15 6.55 25.25
N VAL A 111 13.94 7.86 25.33
CA VAL A 111 13.57 8.72 24.21
C VAL A 111 14.71 8.72 23.19
N THR A 112 14.55 8.00 22.09
CA THR A 112 15.50 8.02 20.98
C THR A 112 15.14 9.19 20.06
N VAL A 113 15.76 10.34 20.30
CA VAL A 113 15.58 11.53 19.45
C VAL A 113 16.15 11.25 18.06
N PHE A 114 15.29 11.07 17.06
CA PHE A 114 15.70 10.86 15.67
C PHE A 114 16.10 12.20 15.04
N LYS A 115 17.41 12.50 15.04
CA LYS A 115 17.92 13.79 14.57
C LYS A 115 18.20 13.86 13.06
N THR A 116 18.13 12.75 12.32
CA THR A 116 18.45 12.75 10.87
C THR A 116 17.47 11.93 10.03
N LYS A 117 17.30 12.36 8.77
CA LYS A 117 16.50 11.67 7.76
C LYS A 117 16.97 10.23 7.55
N GLU A 118 18.28 9.99 7.60
CA GLU A 118 18.87 8.67 7.46
C GLU A 118 18.47 7.71 8.60
N ALA A 119 18.32 8.23 9.83
CA ALA A 119 17.90 7.40 10.95
C ALA A 119 16.44 6.95 10.80
N LEU A 120 15.55 7.85 10.36
CA LEU A 120 14.14 7.53 10.12
C LEU A 120 13.97 6.48 9.02
N ARG A 121 14.77 6.57 7.96
CA ARG A 121 14.76 5.62 6.84
C ARG A 121 15.05 4.18 7.28
N LYS A 122 15.90 4.01 8.30
CA LYS A 122 16.29 2.71 8.85
C LYS A 122 15.25 2.11 9.80
N ILE A 123 14.25 2.88 10.23
CA ILE A 123 13.19 2.34 11.08
C ILE A 123 12.33 1.39 10.24
N PRO A 124 12.11 0.14 10.69
CA PRO A 124 11.26 -0.82 9.99
C PRO A 124 9.83 -0.31 9.86
N ALA A 125 9.17 -0.64 8.75
CA ALA A 125 7.73 -0.45 8.61
C ALA A 125 6.97 -1.22 9.70
N GLY A 126 5.79 -0.73 10.07
CA GLY A 126 5.01 -1.20 11.23
C GLY A 126 5.44 -0.57 12.57
N SER A 127 6.65 -0.01 12.67
CA SER A 127 7.13 0.60 13.92
C SER A 127 6.32 1.85 14.30
N VAL A 128 6.03 1.98 15.59
CA VAL A 128 5.45 3.18 16.19
C VAL A 128 6.51 4.27 16.32
N ILE A 129 6.19 5.51 15.94
CA ILE A 129 7.08 6.67 16.12
C ILE A 129 6.38 7.83 16.83
N LYS A 130 7.16 8.63 17.57
CA LYS A 130 6.70 9.86 18.22
C LYS A 130 7.02 11.07 17.33
N VAL A 131 6.03 11.54 16.59
CA VAL A 131 6.18 12.66 15.63
C VAL A 131 6.54 14.02 16.26
N LYS A 132 6.28 14.22 17.55
CA LYS A 132 6.70 15.44 18.27
C LYS A 132 8.21 15.67 18.24
N GLU A 133 9.00 14.61 18.05
CA GLU A 133 10.45 14.67 18.02
C GLU A 133 11.01 14.96 16.61
N LEU A 134 10.17 14.93 15.58
CA LEU A 134 10.56 15.06 14.17
C LEU A 134 10.45 16.50 13.63
N GLY A 135 9.77 17.39 14.34
CA GLY A 135 9.63 18.81 13.99
C GLY A 135 8.95 19.05 12.64
N ASP A 136 9.22 20.23 12.05
CA ASP A 136 8.52 20.73 10.86
C ASP A 136 8.83 19.96 9.56
N ASN A 137 9.87 19.12 9.55
CA ASN A 137 10.31 18.35 8.38
C ASN A 137 9.70 16.93 8.32
N LEU A 138 8.67 16.64 9.11
CA LEU A 138 8.03 15.32 9.17
C LEU A 138 7.58 14.84 7.78
N MET A 139 6.91 15.72 7.04
CA MET A 139 6.31 15.36 5.75
C MET A 139 7.37 14.96 4.72
N ASP A 140 8.41 15.77 4.54
CA ASP A 140 9.48 15.51 3.55
C ASP A 140 10.38 14.31 3.90
N ASN A 141 10.37 13.89 5.17
CA ASN A 141 11.20 12.78 5.65
C ASN A 141 10.45 11.45 5.71
N CYS A 142 9.14 11.47 5.88
CA CYS A 142 8.34 10.27 6.10
C CYS A 142 7.25 10.05 5.04
N PHE A 143 7.05 10.97 4.11
CA PHE A 143 6.19 10.82 2.94
C PHE A 143 7.01 11.04 1.66
N TYR A 144 7.49 9.96 1.06
CA TYR A 144 8.30 10.04 -0.15
C TYR A 144 8.17 8.79 -1.01
N SER A 145 8.54 8.92 -2.27
CA SER A 145 8.75 7.83 -3.22
C SER A 145 10.17 7.87 -3.78
N GLU A 146 10.81 6.72 -3.94
CA GLU A 146 12.14 6.63 -4.56
C GLU A 146 12.27 5.37 -5.44
N ILE A 147 13.36 5.30 -6.22
CA ILE A 147 13.70 4.10 -6.98
C ILE A 147 13.93 2.91 -6.03
N ILE A 148 13.62 1.70 -6.49
CA ILE A 148 13.85 0.48 -5.72
C ILE A 148 15.35 0.21 -5.63
N LYS A 149 15.92 0.38 -4.43
CA LYS A 149 17.34 0.13 -4.11
C LYS A 149 17.61 -1.35 -3.88
N ALA A 150 18.89 -1.72 -3.85
CA ALA A 150 19.34 -3.11 -3.77
C ALA A 150 18.80 -3.88 -2.56
N ASP A 151 18.72 -3.22 -1.39
CA ASP A 151 18.15 -3.77 -0.16
C ASP A 151 16.66 -4.10 -0.31
N ILE A 152 15.89 -3.26 -0.99
CA ILE A 152 14.48 -3.54 -1.28
C ILE A 152 14.36 -4.63 -2.37
N LYS A 153 15.23 -4.64 -3.39
CA LYS A 153 15.25 -5.71 -4.40
C LYS A 153 15.47 -7.08 -3.74
N GLU A 154 16.43 -7.18 -2.83
CA GLU A 154 16.73 -8.41 -2.09
C GLU A 154 15.52 -8.92 -1.28
N ARG A 155 14.73 -8.00 -0.70
CA ARG A 155 13.52 -8.37 0.05
C ARG A 155 12.40 -8.95 -0.81
N ILE A 156 12.28 -8.53 -2.07
CA ILE A 156 11.10 -8.84 -2.91
C ILE A 156 11.34 -9.88 -4.01
N LEU A 157 12.61 -10.11 -4.38
CA LEU A 157 12.97 -11.08 -5.42
C LEU A 157 12.57 -12.51 -5.02
N GLY A 158 11.92 -13.21 -5.94
CA GLY A 158 11.40 -14.56 -5.72
C GLY A 158 10.08 -14.62 -4.94
N LYS A 159 9.59 -13.47 -4.44
CA LYS A 159 8.34 -13.32 -3.70
C LYS A 159 7.32 -12.52 -4.52
N SER A 160 7.10 -11.24 -4.17
CA SER A 160 6.18 -10.36 -4.89
C SER A 160 6.74 -9.93 -6.23
N TYR A 161 8.07 -9.97 -6.41
CA TYR A 161 8.74 -9.83 -7.71
C TYR A 161 9.30 -11.19 -8.16
N LYS A 162 8.51 -11.91 -8.96
CA LYS A 162 8.88 -13.24 -9.47
C LYS A 162 9.97 -13.16 -10.55
N GLU A 163 10.64 -14.28 -10.82
CA GLU A 163 11.68 -14.37 -11.87
C GLU A 163 11.14 -14.00 -13.27
N ASP A 164 9.88 -14.32 -13.53
CA ASP A 164 9.15 -14.02 -14.76
C ASP A 164 8.38 -12.68 -14.70
N CYS A 165 8.70 -11.82 -13.73
CA CYS A 165 8.09 -10.50 -13.61
C CYS A 165 8.37 -9.66 -14.86
N THR A 166 7.30 -9.27 -15.56
CA THR A 166 7.37 -8.49 -16.80
C THR A 166 7.41 -6.98 -16.56
N VAL A 167 7.23 -6.52 -15.32
CA VAL A 167 7.27 -5.10 -14.96
C VAL A 167 8.70 -4.71 -14.59
N PRO A 168 9.35 -3.79 -15.34
CA PRO A 168 10.70 -3.35 -15.03
C PRO A 168 10.77 -2.64 -13.67
N PHE A 169 11.89 -2.78 -12.95
CA PHE A 169 12.12 -2.05 -11.70
C PHE A 169 12.02 -0.53 -11.88
N GLU A 170 12.35 -0.01 -13.06
CA GLU A 170 12.28 1.41 -13.41
C GLU A 170 10.84 1.93 -13.45
N GLU A 171 9.86 1.04 -13.64
CA GLU A 171 8.43 1.33 -13.59
C GLU A 171 7.86 1.27 -12.18
N LEU A 172 8.63 0.82 -11.19
CA LEU A 172 8.19 0.72 -9.80
C LEU A 172 8.89 1.76 -8.90
N ARG A 173 8.23 2.13 -7.81
CA ARG A 173 8.75 3.02 -6.77
C ARG A 173 8.48 2.42 -5.40
N TYR A 174 9.48 2.50 -4.53
CA TYR A 174 9.34 2.25 -3.11
C TYR A 174 8.85 3.51 -2.43
N LEU A 175 7.79 3.39 -1.65
CA LEU A 175 7.17 4.49 -0.90
C LEU A 175 7.39 4.29 0.58
N ARG A 176 7.60 5.40 1.27
CA ARG A 176 7.48 5.50 2.72
C ARG A 176 6.44 6.55 3.03
N VAL A 177 5.51 6.18 3.89
CA VAL A 177 4.39 7.02 4.34
C VAL A 177 4.18 6.81 5.84
N LEU A 178 3.48 7.72 6.50
CA LEU A 178 2.96 7.47 7.83
C LEU A 178 1.50 7.05 7.76
N TYR A 179 1.07 6.24 8.73
CA TYR A 179 -0.34 5.94 8.93
C TYR A 179 -0.71 6.05 10.41
N TYR A 180 -2.00 6.28 10.65
CA TYR A 180 -2.56 6.33 11.99
C TYR A 180 -3.14 4.96 12.34
N GLY A 181 -2.51 4.31 13.31
CA GLY A 181 -2.86 2.96 13.75
C GLY A 181 -4.24 2.90 14.40
N PHE A 182 -4.83 1.70 14.43
CA PHE A 182 -6.02 1.43 15.24
C PHE A 182 -5.74 1.66 16.75
N ASP A 183 -4.47 1.53 17.15
CA ASP A 183 -3.97 1.84 18.49
C ASP A 183 -3.84 3.35 18.77
N LYS A 184 -4.26 4.21 17.83
CA LYS A 184 -4.22 5.67 17.89
C LYS A 184 -2.82 6.27 17.91
N LYS A 185 -1.81 5.53 17.43
CA LYS A 185 -0.43 6.00 17.31
C LYS A 185 -0.03 6.21 15.85
N THR A 186 1.08 6.91 15.66
CA THR A 186 1.69 7.04 14.33
C THR A 186 2.61 5.88 14.08
N HIS A 187 2.43 5.24 12.94
CA HIS A 187 3.30 4.19 12.44
C HIS A 187 3.94 4.61 11.14
N ILE A 188 5.09 4.01 10.86
CA ILE A 188 5.72 4.06 9.55
C ILE A 188 5.14 2.93 8.70
N GLY A 189 4.67 3.26 7.50
CA GLY A 189 4.28 2.30 6.47
C GLY A 189 5.24 2.29 5.28
N GLU A 190 5.16 1.23 4.49
CA GLU A 190 5.87 1.11 3.22
C GLU A 190 4.99 0.45 2.16
N LEU A 191 5.20 0.83 0.89
CA LEU A 191 4.51 0.28 -0.26
C LEU A 191 5.46 0.21 -1.46
N ILE A 192 5.17 -0.68 -2.42
CA ILE A 192 5.72 -0.61 -3.76
C ILE A 192 4.55 -0.38 -4.72
N VAL A 193 4.68 0.63 -5.58
CA VAL A 193 3.65 1.02 -6.56
C VAL A 193 4.30 1.34 -7.90
N ASN A 194 3.50 1.45 -8.94
CA ASN A 194 3.95 1.95 -10.23
C ASN A 194 4.36 3.43 -10.13
N LYS A 195 5.44 3.83 -10.81
CA LYS A 195 5.93 5.22 -10.86
C LYS A 195 4.84 6.20 -11.30
N ALA A 196 3.92 5.78 -12.18
CA ALA A 196 2.85 6.61 -12.71
C ALA A 196 1.81 7.02 -11.66
N ILE A 197 1.68 6.26 -10.56
CA ILE A 197 0.73 6.57 -9.48
C ILE A 197 1.41 6.95 -8.16
N ALA A 198 2.76 6.93 -8.10
CA ALA A 198 3.51 7.13 -6.86
C ALA A 198 3.19 8.47 -6.18
N SER A 199 3.14 9.57 -6.95
CA SER A 199 2.84 10.91 -6.40
C SER A 199 1.41 11.00 -5.85
N ASP A 200 0.45 10.37 -6.53
CA ASP A 200 -0.94 10.32 -6.07
C ASP A 200 -1.06 9.54 -4.77
N ILE A 201 -0.44 8.37 -4.69
CA ILE A 201 -0.48 7.51 -3.50
C ILE A 201 0.15 8.22 -2.29
N VAL A 202 1.31 8.87 -2.46
CA VAL A 202 1.91 9.69 -1.39
C VAL A 202 0.94 10.79 -0.93
N SER A 203 0.32 11.50 -1.87
CA SER A 203 -0.63 12.58 -1.58
C SER A 203 -1.91 12.08 -0.89
N ILE A 204 -2.37 10.87 -1.21
CA ILE A 204 -3.51 10.22 -0.55
C ILE A 204 -3.14 9.90 0.90
N PHE A 205 -2.01 9.24 1.13
CA PHE A 205 -1.62 8.87 2.49
C PHE A 205 -1.32 10.08 3.39
N ILE A 206 -0.87 11.21 2.83
CA ILE A 206 -0.80 12.48 3.57
C ILE A 206 -2.21 12.89 4.04
N GLU A 207 -3.19 12.95 3.13
CA GLU A 207 -4.58 13.34 3.44
C GLU A 207 -5.23 12.41 4.49
N LEU A 208 -5.01 11.10 4.35
CA LEU A 208 -5.49 10.09 5.30
C LEU A 208 -4.82 10.26 6.67
N TYR A 209 -3.50 10.43 6.71
CA TYR A 209 -2.75 10.56 7.94
C TYR A 209 -3.09 11.86 8.70
N GLU A 210 -3.16 12.99 8.01
CA GLU A 210 -3.55 14.28 8.61
C GLU A 210 -4.96 14.24 9.22
N SER A 211 -5.85 13.46 8.60
CA SER A 211 -7.21 13.23 9.07
C SER A 211 -7.31 12.13 10.14
N LYS A 212 -6.18 11.50 10.51
CA LYS A 212 -6.12 10.35 11.43
C LYS A 212 -7.01 9.18 10.99
N TYR A 213 -7.11 8.97 9.68
CA TYR A 213 -7.83 7.85 9.12
C TYR A 213 -7.18 6.53 9.59
N PRO A 214 -7.95 5.60 10.18
CA PRO A 214 -7.40 4.41 10.80
C PRO A 214 -6.95 3.38 9.75
N ILE A 215 -5.68 2.98 9.82
CA ILE A 215 -5.11 1.85 9.07
C ILE A 215 -4.42 0.95 10.07
N GLU A 216 -4.67 -0.36 10.02
CA GLU A 216 -4.12 -1.27 11.03
C GLU A 216 -2.65 -1.59 10.76
N ARG A 217 -2.32 -1.90 9.52
CA ARG A 217 -0.99 -2.35 9.11
C ARG A 217 -0.69 -1.93 7.67
N MET A 218 0.58 -1.64 7.42
CA MET A 218 1.09 -1.33 6.07
C MET A 218 2.57 -1.70 5.99
N VAL A 219 2.83 -2.92 5.56
CA VAL A 219 4.14 -3.47 5.27
C VAL A 219 4.12 -4.10 3.87
N LEU A 220 5.28 -4.35 3.27
CA LEU A 220 5.31 -5.07 1.98
C LEU A 220 4.67 -6.45 2.13
N VAL A 221 3.97 -6.90 1.09
CA VAL A 221 3.37 -8.24 1.04
C VAL A 221 4.42 -9.35 1.20
N ASP A 222 5.68 -9.04 0.92
CA ASP A 222 6.84 -9.92 1.08
C ASP A 222 7.14 -10.36 2.52
N GLU A 223 6.62 -9.62 3.51
CA GLU A 223 6.63 -10.05 4.93
C GLU A 223 5.71 -11.26 5.17
N TYR A 224 4.85 -11.58 4.20
CA TYR A 224 3.95 -12.74 4.15
C TYR A 224 4.34 -13.70 3.02
N ASP A 225 5.61 -13.65 2.57
CA ASP A 225 6.09 -14.46 1.43
C ASP A 225 5.28 -14.24 0.13
N ALA A 226 4.68 -13.05 -0.02
CA ALA A 226 3.76 -12.69 -1.10
C ALA A 226 2.45 -13.51 -1.14
N ASP A 227 2.09 -14.18 -0.04
CA ASP A 227 0.77 -14.76 0.17
C ASP A 227 -0.26 -13.65 0.42
N ASP A 228 -1.10 -13.45 -0.60
CA ASP A 228 -2.16 -12.44 -0.63
C ASP A 228 -3.19 -12.66 0.50
N ASN A 229 -3.61 -13.91 0.72
CA ASN A 229 -4.61 -14.25 1.73
C ASN A 229 -4.05 -14.03 3.14
N ALA A 230 -2.82 -14.46 3.41
CA ALA A 230 -2.18 -14.22 4.70
C ALA A 230 -2.01 -12.71 4.99
N SER A 231 -1.65 -11.92 3.97
CA SER A 231 -1.54 -10.47 4.09
C SER A 231 -2.90 -9.80 4.36
N MET A 232 -3.93 -10.22 3.63
CA MET A 232 -5.29 -9.72 3.82
C MET A 232 -5.86 -10.10 5.19
N ALA A 233 -5.69 -11.34 5.64
CA ALA A 233 -6.12 -11.81 6.96
C ALA A 233 -5.44 -11.03 8.10
N ALA A 234 -4.19 -10.61 7.88
CA ALA A 234 -3.47 -9.72 8.80
C ALA A 234 -3.85 -8.24 8.65
N ASN A 235 -4.91 -7.92 7.90
CA ASN A 235 -5.41 -6.57 7.62
C ASN A 235 -4.33 -5.62 7.06
N ASN A 236 -3.39 -6.17 6.27
CA ASN A 236 -2.28 -5.40 5.73
C ASN A 236 -2.74 -4.60 4.50
N THR A 237 -2.62 -3.27 4.57
CA THR A 237 -2.75 -2.40 3.40
C THR A 237 -1.54 -2.60 2.49
N SER A 238 -1.76 -3.04 1.25
CA SER A 238 -0.68 -3.44 0.34
C SER A 238 -0.99 -3.11 -1.13
N SER A 239 0.04 -3.09 -1.99
CA SER A 239 -0.08 -2.72 -3.40
C SER A 239 0.60 -3.75 -4.32
N PHE A 240 1.87 -3.56 -4.71
CA PHE A 240 2.51 -4.46 -5.67
C PHE A 240 2.59 -5.92 -5.19
N ASN A 241 2.04 -6.83 -5.99
CA ASN A 241 2.17 -8.27 -5.85
C ASN A 241 2.07 -8.90 -7.25
N TYR A 242 3.18 -9.40 -7.82
CA TYR A 242 3.20 -9.95 -9.17
C TYR A 242 2.49 -11.32 -9.23
N ARG A 243 1.23 -11.30 -9.65
CA ARG A 243 0.39 -12.48 -9.83
C ARG A 243 -0.66 -12.29 -10.91
N ALA A 244 -1.13 -13.39 -11.48
CA ALA A 244 -2.36 -13.38 -12.25
C ALA A 244 -3.58 -13.15 -11.33
N VAL A 245 -4.68 -12.71 -11.92
CA VAL A 245 -6.00 -12.79 -11.26
C VAL A 245 -6.31 -14.27 -10.99
N PRO A 246 -6.83 -14.66 -9.81
CA PRO A 246 -7.18 -16.04 -9.52
C PRO A 246 -8.04 -16.67 -10.63
N GLY A 247 -7.67 -17.87 -11.09
CA GLY A 247 -8.37 -18.57 -12.17
C GLY A 247 -8.18 -17.98 -13.58
N SER A 248 -7.28 -17.01 -13.76
CA SER A 248 -7.00 -16.36 -15.05
C SER A 248 -5.52 -16.42 -15.42
N THR A 249 -5.22 -16.16 -16.69
CA THR A 249 -3.85 -15.87 -17.18
C THR A 249 -3.56 -14.37 -17.23
N HIS A 250 -4.55 -13.51 -16.96
CA HIS A 250 -4.39 -12.07 -16.99
C HIS A 250 -3.74 -11.57 -15.70
N LEU A 251 -2.76 -10.67 -15.84
CA LEU A 251 -2.12 -10.02 -14.70
C LEU A 251 -3.10 -9.15 -13.92
N SER A 252 -3.08 -9.31 -12.59
CA SER A 252 -3.77 -8.42 -11.67
C SER A 252 -3.27 -6.99 -11.82
N ARG A 253 -4.09 -5.98 -11.49
CA ARG A 253 -3.62 -4.60 -11.38
C ARG A 253 -2.56 -4.43 -10.29
N HIS A 254 -2.59 -5.26 -9.24
CA HIS A 254 -1.52 -5.33 -8.24
C HIS A 254 -0.18 -5.76 -8.85
N ALA A 255 -0.20 -6.66 -9.84
CA ALA A 255 1.01 -7.09 -10.53
C ALA A 255 1.68 -5.98 -11.34
N LEU A 256 0.93 -4.92 -11.67
CA LEU A 256 1.45 -3.73 -12.36
C LEU A 256 1.84 -2.60 -11.39
N GLY A 257 1.58 -2.78 -10.09
CA GLY A 257 1.70 -1.72 -9.09
C GLY A 257 0.65 -0.61 -9.27
N LEU A 258 -0.48 -0.90 -9.92
CA LEU A 258 -1.52 0.08 -10.26
C LEU A 258 -2.78 -0.03 -9.39
N ALA A 259 -2.75 -0.92 -8.40
CA ALA A 259 -3.82 -1.11 -7.43
C ALA A 259 -3.29 -1.15 -6.00
N ILE A 260 -4.17 -0.91 -5.05
CA ILE A 260 -3.89 -0.92 -3.61
C ILE A 260 -5.14 -1.37 -2.87
N ASP A 261 -4.93 -2.22 -1.87
CA ASP A 261 -5.97 -2.70 -0.96
C ASP A 261 -5.86 -2.01 0.39
N ILE A 262 -6.97 -1.50 0.91
CA ILE A 262 -7.02 -0.76 2.18
C ILE A 262 -7.81 -1.54 3.24
N ASN A 263 -7.15 -1.85 4.35
CA ASN A 263 -7.72 -2.64 5.46
C ASN A 263 -8.55 -3.86 4.98
N PRO A 264 -7.92 -4.84 4.27
CA PRO A 264 -8.58 -6.01 3.68
C PRO A 264 -9.55 -6.76 4.59
N LEU A 265 -9.19 -6.95 5.87
CA LEU A 265 -9.99 -7.74 6.80
C LEU A 265 -11.37 -7.11 7.02
N TYR A 266 -11.44 -5.77 7.07
CA TYR A 266 -12.68 -5.02 7.31
C TYR A 266 -13.42 -4.65 6.01
N ASN A 267 -12.74 -4.79 4.87
CA ASN A 267 -13.28 -4.46 3.55
C ASN A 267 -13.06 -5.64 2.60
N PRO A 268 -13.62 -6.83 2.90
CA PRO A 268 -13.29 -8.04 2.18
C PRO A 268 -13.79 -8.01 0.73
N TYR A 269 -13.12 -8.78 -0.12
CA TYR A 269 -13.66 -9.20 -1.41
C TYR A 269 -14.82 -10.17 -1.17
N ILE A 270 -15.90 -10.03 -1.95
CA ILE A 270 -17.03 -10.95 -1.94
C ILE A 270 -17.31 -11.36 -3.37
N GLN A 271 -17.38 -12.66 -3.64
CA GLN A 271 -17.91 -13.21 -4.88
C GLN A 271 -19.26 -13.86 -4.62
N TYR A 272 -20.31 -13.37 -5.27
CA TYR A 272 -21.63 -13.98 -5.19
C TYR A 272 -21.71 -15.17 -6.15
N THR A 273 -22.07 -16.36 -5.64
CA THR A 273 -22.26 -17.55 -6.47
C THR A 273 -23.54 -18.29 -6.09
N ASP A 274 -24.09 -19.09 -7.01
CA ASP A 274 -25.27 -19.93 -6.76
C ASP A 274 -25.05 -20.99 -5.66
N LYS A 275 -23.80 -21.29 -5.32
CA LYS A 275 -23.40 -22.30 -4.33
C LYS A 275 -23.07 -21.70 -2.96
N GLY A 276 -23.21 -20.38 -2.81
CA GLY A 276 -22.80 -19.62 -1.63
C GLY A 276 -21.72 -18.59 -1.96
N ASN A 277 -21.58 -17.59 -1.11
CA ASN A 277 -20.64 -16.50 -1.34
C ASN A 277 -19.23 -16.92 -0.94
N ILE A 278 -18.24 -16.56 -1.74
CA ILE A 278 -16.82 -16.65 -1.36
C ILE A 278 -16.42 -15.29 -0.80
N ILE A 279 -15.79 -15.28 0.37
CA ILE A 279 -15.33 -14.06 1.04
C ILE A 279 -13.84 -14.20 1.29
N LEU A 280 -13.06 -13.21 0.86
CA LEU A 280 -11.61 -13.18 1.05
C LEU A 280 -11.20 -11.86 1.74
N PRO A 281 -10.40 -11.91 2.82
CA PRO A 281 -9.99 -13.13 3.54
C PRO A 281 -11.19 -13.78 4.26
N GLU A 282 -11.12 -15.09 4.54
CA GLU A 282 -12.22 -15.83 5.18
C GLU A 282 -12.56 -15.27 6.58
N GLU A 283 -11.52 -14.84 7.31
CA GLU A 283 -11.62 -14.17 8.60
C GLU A 283 -12.38 -12.82 8.53
N GLY A 284 -12.49 -12.26 7.32
CA GLY A 284 -13.26 -11.06 7.02
C GLY A 284 -14.77 -11.31 6.88
N SER A 285 -15.24 -12.55 6.93
CA SER A 285 -16.66 -12.93 6.71
C SER A 285 -17.66 -12.14 7.55
N LYS A 286 -17.35 -11.86 8.82
CA LYS A 286 -18.21 -11.04 9.71
C LYS A 286 -18.33 -9.58 9.28
N TYR A 287 -17.45 -9.11 8.39
CA TYR A 287 -17.44 -7.74 7.85
C TYR A 287 -18.05 -7.64 6.45
N ALA A 288 -18.51 -8.76 5.87
CA ALA A 288 -19.12 -8.79 4.54
C ALA A 288 -20.53 -8.18 4.50
N ASP A 289 -21.28 -8.22 5.60
CA ASP A 289 -22.59 -7.57 5.69
C ASP A 289 -22.44 -6.05 5.81
N ARG A 290 -22.55 -5.37 4.68
CA ARG A 290 -22.42 -3.91 4.59
C ARG A 290 -23.63 -3.13 5.15
N THR A 291 -24.65 -3.81 5.68
CA THR A 291 -25.76 -3.15 6.40
C THR A 291 -25.42 -2.85 7.86
N LEU A 292 -24.35 -3.44 8.38
CA LEU A 292 -23.88 -3.22 9.74
C LEU A 292 -23.13 -1.89 9.87
N ASP A 293 -23.16 -1.33 11.08
CA ASP A 293 -22.34 -0.16 11.42
C ASP A 293 -20.92 -0.62 11.81
N CYS A 294 -19.94 -0.21 11.02
CA CYS A 294 -18.53 -0.47 11.26
C CYS A 294 -17.71 0.76 10.87
N PRO A 295 -16.93 1.36 11.79
CA PRO A 295 -16.18 2.59 11.52
C PRO A 295 -15.01 2.40 10.54
N TYR A 296 -14.72 1.17 10.12
CA TYR A 296 -13.62 0.82 9.22
C TYR A 296 -14.10 0.48 7.81
N TYR A 297 -15.40 0.58 7.56
CA TYR A 297 -15.99 0.35 6.25
C TYR A 297 -15.70 1.50 5.30
N ILE A 298 -15.16 1.15 4.14
CA ILE A 298 -15.08 2.05 3.00
C ILE A 298 -16.45 2.03 2.30
N ASN A 299 -17.02 3.21 2.13
CA ASN A 299 -18.24 3.46 1.36
C ASN A 299 -18.09 4.80 0.61
N GLU A 300 -19.08 5.18 -0.20
CA GLU A 300 -19.03 6.40 -1.02
C GLU A 300 -18.87 7.70 -0.22
N ASP A 301 -19.26 7.68 1.06
CA ASP A 301 -19.11 8.80 1.96
C ASP A 301 -17.80 8.82 2.74
N ASP A 302 -17.06 7.71 2.72
CA ASP A 302 -15.83 7.55 3.45
C ASP A 302 -14.70 8.44 2.91
N LEU A 303 -13.82 8.88 3.82
CA LEU A 303 -12.68 9.72 3.46
C LEU A 303 -11.71 9.00 2.53
N CYS A 304 -11.46 7.70 2.74
CA CYS A 304 -10.57 6.90 1.91
C CYS A 304 -11.08 6.87 0.47
N TYR A 305 -12.36 6.52 0.29
CA TYR A 305 -13.00 6.53 -1.02
C TYR A 305 -12.85 7.89 -1.72
N LYS A 306 -13.15 8.99 -1.03
CA LYS A 306 -13.05 10.36 -1.57
C LYS A 306 -11.61 10.73 -1.92
N ALA A 307 -10.62 10.36 -1.11
CA ALA A 307 -9.22 10.65 -1.35
C ALA A 307 -8.69 9.97 -2.62
N PHE A 308 -9.05 8.70 -2.82
CA PHE A 308 -8.67 7.92 -4.01
C PHE A 308 -9.38 8.42 -5.27
N THR A 309 -10.70 8.53 -5.24
CA THR A 309 -11.50 8.87 -6.44
C THR A 309 -11.23 10.27 -6.97
N ARG A 310 -10.96 11.26 -6.10
CA ARG A 310 -10.52 12.61 -6.53
C ARG A 310 -9.23 12.61 -7.35
N ARG A 311 -8.41 11.57 -7.22
CA ARG A 311 -7.15 11.39 -7.96
C ARG A 311 -7.28 10.39 -9.12
N GLY A 312 -8.51 10.07 -9.51
CA GLY A 312 -8.81 9.27 -10.70
C GLY A 312 -8.71 7.76 -10.49
N PHE A 313 -8.70 7.29 -9.25
CA PHE A 313 -8.84 5.85 -8.97
C PHE A 313 -10.31 5.42 -9.06
N THR A 314 -10.55 4.21 -9.55
CA THR A 314 -11.82 3.51 -9.42
C THR A 314 -11.79 2.62 -8.17
N TRP A 315 -12.94 2.39 -7.56
CA TRP A 315 -13.09 1.55 -6.38
C TRP A 315 -13.84 0.25 -6.71
N GLY A 316 -13.33 -0.89 -6.22
CA GLY A 316 -13.88 -2.22 -6.47
C GLY A 316 -15.19 -2.51 -5.73
N GLY A 317 -15.52 -1.72 -4.70
CA GLY A 317 -16.77 -1.88 -3.95
C GLY A 317 -18.06 -1.65 -4.76
N PHE A 318 -17.96 -1.13 -5.98
CA PHE A 318 -19.08 -0.97 -6.91
C PHE A 318 -19.21 -2.10 -7.95
N TRP A 319 -18.34 -3.12 -7.93
CA TRP A 319 -18.50 -4.26 -8.82
C TRP A 319 -19.73 -5.08 -8.43
N GLU A 320 -20.60 -5.38 -9.40
CA GLU A 320 -21.93 -5.92 -9.13
C GLU A 320 -21.91 -7.37 -8.63
N THR A 321 -21.10 -8.23 -9.25
CA THR A 321 -21.06 -9.67 -8.96
C THR A 321 -19.95 -10.07 -8.01
N GLU A 322 -18.92 -9.23 -7.90
CA GLU A 322 -17.73 -9.50 -7.12
C GLU A 322 -17.20 -8.25 -6.40
N PRO A 323 -18.00 -7.57 -5.57
CA PRO A 323 -17.54 -6.33 -4.92
C PRO A 323 -16.27 -6.58 -4.13
N ASP A 324 -15.29 -5.72 -4.38
CA ASP A 324 -13.97 -5.76 -3.74
C ASP A 324 -13.76 -4.47 -2.94
N PHE A 325 -14.23 -4.47 -1.69
CA PHE A 325 -14.34 -3.24 -0.88
C PHE A 325 -12.99 -2.63 -0.50
N GLN A 326 -11.94 -3.45 -0.45
CA GLN A 326 -10.56 -3.02 -0.18
C GLN A 326 -9.91 -2.35 -1.38
N HIS A 327 -10.33 -2.70 -2.60
CA HIS A 327 -9.54 -2.52 -3.81
C HIS A 327 -9.74 -1.16 -4.47
N PHE A 328 -8.65 -0.43 -4.67
CA PHE A 328 -8.60 0.75 -5.52
C PHE A 328 -7.60 0.52 -6.65
N GLN A 329 -7.97 0.92 -7.87
CA GLN A 329 -7.09 0.82 -9.02
C GLN A 329 -7.15 2.05 -9.90
N LYS A 330 -6.08 2.29 -10.66
CA LYS A 330 -6.02 3.36 -11.64
C LYS A 330 -5.65 2.81 -13.02
N SER A 331 -6.43 3.20 -14.03
CA SER A 331 -6.08 2.99 -15.44
C SER A 331 -5.14 4.11 -15.88
N LEU A 332 -4.08 3.76 -16.61
CA LEU A 332 -3.12 4.70 -17.19
C LEU A 332 -3.47 5.05 -18.63
#